data_AF-A0AAX1D6E7-F1
#
_entry.id   AF-A0AAX1D6E7-F1
#
_cell.length_a   1.000
_cell.length_b   1.000
_cell.length_c   1.000
_cell.angle_alpha   90.00
_cell.angle_beta   90.00
_cell.angle_gamma   90.00
#
_symmetry.space_group_name_H-M   'P 1'
#
loop_
_entity.id
_entity.type
_entity.pdbx_description
1 polymer ?
#
loop_
_entity_poly.entity_id
_entity_poly.type
_entity_poly.pdbx_seq_one_letter_code
_entity_poly.pdbx_strand_id
1 'polypeptide(L)'
;MNKETLEKLKARTARTAVGASTAQKMGPKGTIAAAREFLQGVNLRKFGNAKTERAYFRLLDTETAALQNALPRTAQHWGSARKFLNIFLRNCAYNKYLCSEYALDTIEQWMEVPLDSHVASGLRKQPEGAKLLRWKTVIGLTPEESAILQEVASRIANREGIARVHLDVHYWNGPHVKPRA
;
A
#
# COMPACT_ATOMS: atom_id res chain seq x y z
N MET A 1 24.73 -6.82 3.84
CA MET A 1 24.78 -5.48 3.21
C MET A 1 25.14 -4.47 4.30
N ASN A 2 25.99 -3.48 4.03
CA ASN A 2 26.35 -2.49 5.07
C ASN A 2 25.17 -1.53 5.35
N LYS A 3 25.20 -0.88 6.51
CA LYS A 3 24.12 0.00 6.99
C LYS A 3 23.85 1.17 6.02
N GLU A 4 24.89 1.77 5.46
CA GLU A 4 24.75 2.89 4.54
C GLU A 4 23.99 2.51 3.25
N THR A 5 24.33 1.36 2.67
CA THR A 5 23.65 0.86 1.46
C THR A 5 22.19 0.52 1.75
N LEU A 6 21.91 -0.04 2.93
CA LEU A 6 20.56 -0.36 3.39
C LEU A 6 19.67 0.88 3.55
N GLU A 7 20.19 1.95 4.16
CA GLU A 7 19.46 3.22 4.27
C GLU A 7 19.22 3.85 2.90
N LYS A 8 20.23 3.83 2.01
CA LYS A 8 20.08 4.28 0.62
C LYS A 8 19.04 3.45 -0.14
N LEU A 9 18.97 2.14 0.10
CA LEU A 9 18.02 1.24 -0.51
C LEU A 9 16.59 1.52 -0.02
N LYS A 10 16.38 1.68 1.30
CA LYS A 10 15.11 2.10 1.88
C LYS A 10 14.65 3.42 1.27
N ALA A 11 15.56 4.39 1.17
CA ALA A 11 15.25 5.69 0.60
C ALA A 11 14.88 5.62 -0.88
N ARG A 12 15.57 4.77 -1.66
CA ARG A 12 15.19 4.47 -3.05
C ARG A 12 13.80 3.85 -3.13
N THR A 13 13.50 2.87 -2.28
CA THR A 13 12.18 2.19 -2.24
C THR A 13 11.04 3.16 -1.91
N ALA A 14 11.26 4.10 -0.99
CA ALA A 14 10.29 5.17 -0.70
C ALA A 14 10.03 6.08 -1.92
N ARG A 15 11.08 6.45 -2.66
CA ARG A 15 10.96 7.28 -3.87
C ARG A 15 10.19 6.57 -4.99
N THR A 16 10.40 5.26 -5.16
CA THR A 16 9.72 4.49 -6.21
C THR A 16 8.30 4.11 -5.82
N ALA A 17 7.98 4.00 -4.53
CA ALA A 17 6.63 3.74 -4.05
C ALA A 17 5.63 4.82 -4.49
N VAL A 18 6.04 6.09 -4.44
CA VAL A 18 5.20 7.23 -4.88
C VAL A 18 5.75 7.79 -6.19
N GLY A 19 5.36 7.17 -7.31
CA GLY A 19 5.66 7.63 -8.67
C GLY A 19 4.68 8.67 -9.18
N ALA A 20 4.98 9.27 -10.35
CA ALA A 20 4.09 10.20 -11.02
C ALA A 20 2.73 9.56 -11.37
N SER A 21 2.72 8.29 -11.77
CA SER A 21 1.51 7.50 -12.01
C SER A 21 0.77 7.15 -10.70
N THR A 22 1.50 6.92 -9.62
CA THR A 22 0.92 6.58 -8.31
C THR A 22 0.13 7.73 -7.71
N ALA A 23 0.61 8.98 -7.90
CA ALA A 23 0.05 10.19 -7.29
C ALA A 23 -0.61 11.14 -8.32
N GLN A 24 -0.84 10.68 -9.55
CA GLN A 24 -1.43 11.50 -10.60
C GLN A 24 -2.80 12.02 -10.17
N LYS A 25 -2.96 13.35 -10.13
CA LYS A 25 -4.18 14.06 -9.67
C LYS A 25 -4.53 13.87 -8.19
N MET A 26 -3.60 13.45 -7.33
CA MET A 26 -3.85 13.22 -5.89
C MET A 26 -3.55 14.42 -4.99
N GLY A 27 -3.11 15.55 -5.56
CA GLY A 27 -2.78 16.74 -4.80
C GLY A 27 -1.99 17.77 -5.63
N PRO A 28 -1.72 18.96 -5.05
CA PRO A 28 -0.93 19.98 -5.72
C PRO A 28 0.54 19.57 -5.85
N LYS A 29 1.32 20.39 -6.56
CA LYS A 29 2.78 20.29 -6.58
C LYS A 29 3.32 20.22 -5.15
N GLY A 30 4.23 19.29 -4.89
CA GLY A 30 4.79 19.03 -3.56
C GLY A 30 4.22 17.78 -2.87
N THR A 31 3.05 17.28 -3.26
CA THR A 31 2.44 16.08 -2.64
C THR A 31 3.35 14.85 -2.73
N ILE A 32 3.93 14.60 -3.92
CA ILE A 32 4.86 13.48 -4.13
C ILE A 32 6.12 13.64 -3.28
N ALA A 33 6.67 14.85 -3.21
CA ALA A 33 7.89 15.11 -2.46
C ALA A 33 7.66 14.87 -0.96
N ALA A 34 6.60 15.44 -0.40
CA ALA A 34 6.21 15.27 1.00
C ALA A 34 5.96 13.79 1.35
N ALA A 35 5.22 13.07 0.51
CA ALA A 35 4.97 11.64 0.72
C ALA A 35 6.29 10.83 0.73
N ARG A 36 7.19 11.08 -0.23
CA ARG A 36 8.49 10.39 -0.30
C ARG A 36 9.38 10.71 0.89
N GLU A 37 9.38 11.97 1.34
CA GLU A 37 10.14 12.41 2.51
C GLU A 37 9.64 11.71 3.77
N PHE A 38 8.33 11.70 3.99
CA PHE A 38 7.72 10.98 5.11
C PHE A 38 8.07 9.48 5.08
N LEU A 39 7.88 8.82 3.93
CA LEU A 39 8.13 7.38 3.79
C LEU A 39 9.60 7.00 4.03
N GLN A 40 10.55 7.89 3.73
CA GLN A 40 11.96 7.69 4.09
C GLN A 40 12.17 7.60 5.61
N GLY A 41 11.36 8.32 6.38
CA GLY A 41 11.39 8.35 7.85
C GLY A 41 10.68 7.19 8.55
N VAL A 42 9.82 6.43 7.85
CA VAL A 42 9.03 5.33 8.46
C VAL A 42 9.94 4.29 9.13
N ASN A 43 9.64 3.94 10.38
CA ASN A 43 10.42 2.95 11.12
C ASN A 43 9.93 1.53 10.81
N LEU A 44 10.53 0.91 9.79
CA LEU A 44 10.22 -0.47 9.37
C LEU A 44 10.40 -1.52 10.48
N ARG A 45 11.29 -1.27 11.45
CA ARG A 45 11.50 -2.20 12.58
C ARG A 45 10.26 -2.28 13.47
N LYS A 46 9.46 -1.21 13.60
CA LYS A 46 8.17 -1.25 14.32
C LYS A 46 7.19 -2.22 13.65
N PHE A 47 7.18 -2.26 12.32
CA PHE A 47 6.32 -3.15 11.54
C PHE A 47 6.72 -4.62 11.72
N GLY A 48 7.98 -5.00 11.49
CA GLY A 48 8.41 -6.40 11.70
C GLY A 48 8.40 -6.86 13.16
N ASN A 49 8.36 -5.92 14.12
CA ASN A 49 8.17 -6.25 15.53
C ASN A 49 6.71 -6.43 15.94
N ALA A 50 5.73 -6.15 15.05
CA ALA A 50 4.33 -6.39 15.35
C ALA A 50 4.09 -7.90 15.52
N LYS A 51 3.65 -8.31 16.72
CA LYS A 51 3.43 -9.73 17.06
C LYS A 51 2.01 -10.22 16.82
N THR A 52 1.10 -9.31 16.49
CA THR A 52 -0.32 -9.63 16.23
C THR A 52 -0.83 -8.77 15.09
N GLU A 53 -1.80 -9.29 14.36
CA GLU A 53 -2.54 -8.56 13.32
C GLU A 53 -3.09 -7.22 13.86
N ARG A 54 -3.69 -7.24 15.05
CA ARG A 54 -4.20 -6.04 15.72
C ARG A 54 -3.11 -5.00 16.00
N ALA A 55 -1.90 -5.43 16.35
CA ALA A 55 -0.78 -4.52 16.57
C ALA A 55 -0.27 -3.92 15.25
N TYR A 56 -0.23 -4.73 14.17
CA TYR A 56 0.11 -4.26 12.84
C TYR A 56 -0.87 -3.18 12.36
N PHE A 57 -2.18 -3.43 12.44
CA PHE A 57 -3.18 -2.46 11.98
C PHE A 57 -3.16 -1.16 12.78
N ARG A 58 -2.99 -1.21 14.11
CA ARG A 58 -2.82 0.03 14.90
C ARG A 58 -1.63 0.86 14.45
N LEU A 59 -0.50 0.21 14.13
CA LEU A 59 0.67 0.90 13.61
C LEU A 59 0.41 1.46 12.22
N LEU A 60 -0.24 0.68 11.36
CA LEU A 60 -0.58 1.10 10.00
C LEU A 60 -1.51 2.32 10.03
N ASP A 61 -2.51 2.36 10.91
CA ASP A 61 -3.43 3.49 11.09
C ASP A 61 -2.71 4.74 11.63
N THR A 62 -1.83 4.54 12.61
CA THR A 62 -1.01 5.63 13.18
C THR A 62 -0.13 6.28 12.11
N GLU A 63 0.61 5.46 11.35
CA GLU A 63 1.48 5.93 10.27
C GLU A 63 0.68 6.50 9.09
N THR A 64 -0.54 6.00 8.85
CA THR A 64 -1.46 6.56 7.84
C THR A 64 -1.88 7.98 8.22
N ALA A 65 -2.29 8.21 9.47
CA ALA A 65 -2.67 9.52 9.96
C ALA A 65 -1.48 10.49 9.96
N ALA A 66 -0.30 10.02 10.38
CA ALA A 66 0.92 10.82 10.35
C ALA A 66 1.32 11.22 8.91
N LEU A 67 1.26 10.28 7.96
CA LEU A 67 1.51 10.57 6.55
C LEU A 67 0.48 11.56 6.01
N GLN A 68 -0.81 11.33 6.27
CA GLN A 68 -1.88 12.24 5.86
C GLN A 68 -1.61 13.67 6.32
N ASN A 69 -1.21 13.86 7.58
CA ASN A 69 -0.90 15.18 8.14
C ASN A 69 0.38 15.81 7.57
N ALA A 70 1.33 14.99 7.10
CA ALA A 70 2.55 15.46 6.45
C ALA A 70 2.32 15.94 5.00
N LEU A 71 1.18 15.59 4.38
CA LEU A 71 0.85 16.04 3.02
C LEU A 71 0.40 17.52 3.01
N PRO A 72 0.54 18.22 1.87
CA PRO A 72 -0.05 19.54 1.68
C PRO A 72 -1.54 19.54 2.03
N ARG A 73 -2.04 20.62 2.64
CA ARG A 73 -3.41 20.72 3.19
C ARG A 73 -4.52 20.21 2.25
N THR A 74 -4.42 20.52 0.96
CA THR A 74 -5.40 20.10 -0.06
C THR A 74 -5.22 18.67 -0.57
N ALA A 75 -4.23 17.95 -0.07
CA ALA A 75 -3.91 16.55 -0.40
C ALA A 75 -3.93 15.63 0.82
N GLN A 76 -4.38 16.11 1.98
CA GLN A 76 -4.49 15.34 3.23
C GLN A 76 -5.68 14.36 3.17
N HIS A 77 -5.66 13.47 2.19
CA HIS A 77 -6.68 12.46 1.97
C HIS A 77 -6.24 11.14 2.58
N TRP A 78 -7.09 10.56 3.43
CA TRP A 78 -6.81 9.29 4.10
C TRP A 78 -6.48 8.18 3.10
N GLY A 79 -7.28 8.02 2.04
CA GLY A 79 -7.06 6.97 1.04
C GLY A 79 -5.74 7.10 0.30
N SER A 80 -5.31 8.33 -0.03
CA SER A 80 -4.01 8.57 -0.65
C SER A 80 -2.87 8.18 0.29
N ALA A 81 -2.93 8.58 1.56
CA ALA A 81 -1.94 8.23 2.56
C ALA A 81 -1.86 6.71 2.78
N ARG A 82 -3.01 6.04 2.95
CA ARG A 82 -3.08 4.59 3.14
C ARG A 82 -2.50 3.85 1.94
N LYS A 83 -2.86 4.25 0.72
CA LYS A 83 -2.30 3.68 -0.51
C LYS A 83 -0.79 3.84 -0.57
N PHE A 84 -0.25 5.03 -0.34
CA PHE A 84 1.20 5.27 -0.42
C PHE A 84 1.97 4.44 0.60
N LEU A 85 1.46 4.36 1.83
CA LEU A 85 2.05 3.53 2.87
C LEU A 85 2.01 2.04 2.52
N ASN A 86 0.87 1.53 2.02
CA ASN A 86 0.74 0.13 1.62
C ASN A 86 1.69 -0.23 0.45
N ILE A 87 1.83 0.64 -0.56
CA ILE A 87 2.81 0.43 -1.64
C ILE A 87 4.23 0.40 -1.10
N PHE A 88 4.57 1.31 -0.19
CA PHE A 88 5.90 1.36 0.41
C PHE A 88 6.23 0.09 1.20
N LEU A 89 5.33 -0.32 2.11
CA LEU A 89 5.52 -1.52 2.92
C LEU A 89 5.65 -2.77 2.05
N ARG A 90 4.79 -2.93 1.04
CA ARG A 90 4.90 -4.03 0.07
C ARG A 90 6.25 -4.02 -0.64
N ASN A 91 6.68 -2.88 -1.17
CA ASN A 91 7.95 -2.80 -1.89
C ASN A 91 9.15 -3.09 -0.97
N CYS A 92 9.06 -2.73 0.32
CA CYS A 92 10.04 -3.09 1.33
C CYS A 92 10.04 -4.61 1.61
N ALA A 93 8.87 -5.23 1.75
CA ALA A 93 8.76 -6.69 1.96
C ALA A 93 9.22 -7.51 0.75
N TYR A 94 8.98 -7.03 -0.47
CA TYR A 94 9.46 -7.71 -1.69
C TYR A 94 10.97 -7.52 -1.92
N ASN A 95 11.57 -6.52 -1.29
CA ASN A 95 13.01 -6.33 -1.36
C ASN A 95 13.69 -7.27 -0.35
N LYS A 96 14.36 -8.32 -0.85
CA LYS A 96 15.06 -9.33 -0.04
C LYS A 96 15.87 -8.74 1.12
N TYR A 97 16.61 -7.65 0.89
CA TYR A 97 17.49 -7.09 1.90
C TYR A 97 16.75 -6.28 2.97
N LEU A 98 15.76 -5.48 2.57
CA LEU A 98 14.93 -4.73 3.53
C LEU A 98 14.02 -5.68 4.32
N CYS A 99 13.45 -6.68 3.65
CA CYS A 99 12.62 -7.69 4.28
C CYS A 99 13.38 -8.45 5.36
N SER A 100 14.56 -8.98 5.03
CA SER A 100 15.39 -9.71 5.98
C SER A 100 15.89 -8.85 7.13
N GLU A 101 16.32 -7.60 6.88
CA GLU A 101 16.80 -6.71 7.94
C GLU A 101 15.70 -6.35 8.95
N TYR A 102 14.49 -6.06 8.46
CA TYR A 102 13.40 -5.54 9.26
C TYR A 102 12.35 -6.60 9.58
N ALA A 103 12.60 -7.89 9.29
CA ALA A 103 11.70 -9.02 9.51
C ALA A 103 10.27 -8.79 8.95
N LEU A 104 10.18 -8.26 7.73
CA LEU A 104 8.88 -7.88 7.13
C LEU A 104 8.09 -9.08 6.59
N ASP A 105 8.72 -10.24 6.43
CA ASP A 105 8.08 -11.51 6.12
C ASP A 105 7.04 -11.91 7.19
N THR A 106 7.31 -11.57 8.44
CA THR A 106 6.44 -11.92 9.58
C THR A 106 5.06 -11.26 9.54
N ILE A 107 4.92 -10.17 8.79
CA ILE A 107 3.67 -9.39 8.66
C ILE A 107 3.02 -9.53 7.28
N GLU A 108 3.59 -10.31 6.38
CA GLU A 108 3.14 -10.44 4.99
C GLU A 108 1.65 -10.82 4.89
N GLN A 109 1.22 -11.79 5.70
CA GLN A 109 -0.17 -12.24 5.79
C GLN A 109 -1.16 -11.14 6.24
N TRP A 110 -0.69 -10.12 6.95
CA TRP A 110 -1.53 -9.02 7.44
C TRP A 110 -1.53 -7.82 6.48
N MET A 111 -0.57 -7.76 5.56
CA MET A 111 -0.43 -6.61 4.66
C MET A 111 -1.70 -6.40 3.83
N GLU A 112 -2.09 -5.14 3.75
CA GLU A 112 -3.19 -4.71 2.89
C GLU A 112 -2.76 -4.67 1.43
N VAL A 113 -3.68 -5.04 0.53
CA VAL A 113 -3.48 -4.75 -0.89
C VAL A 113 -3.57 -3.24 -1.09
N PRO A 114 -2.63 -2.58 -1.80
CA PRO A 114 -2.77 -1.16 -2.08
C PRO A 114 -3.96 -0.88 -2.99
N LEU A 115 -4.97 -0.19 -2.48
CA LEU A 115 -6.20 0.04 -3.22
C LEU A 115 -6.01 1.13 -4.29
N ASP A 116 -6.35 0.78 -5.53
CA ASP A 116 -6.46 1.69 -6.66
C ASP A 116 -7.48 1.20 -7.68
N SER A 117 -7.58 1.89 -8.82
CA SER A 117 -8.55 1.52 -9.87
C SER A 117 -8.30 0.14 -10.49
N HIS A 118 -7.06 -0.33 -10.56
CA HIS A 118 -6.74 -1.66 -11.08
C HIS A 118 -7.14 -2.72 -10.08
N VAL A 119 -6.72 -2.58 -8.82
CA VAL A 119 -7.09 -3.50 -7.75
C VAL A 119 -8.61 -3.54 -7.56
N ALA A 120 -9.28 -2.39 -7.47
CA ALA A 120 -10.74 -2.35 -7.32
C ALA A 120 -11.48 -2.95 -8.52
N SER A 121 -10.97 -2.78 -9.74
CA SER A 121 -11.49 -3.44 -10.94
C SER A 121 -11.31 -4.95 -10.89
N GLY A 122 -10.12 -5.42 -10.47
CA GLY A 122 -9.81 -6.82 -10.26
C GLY A 122 -10.75 -7.47 -9.26
N LEU A 123 -10.90 -6.87 -8.07
CA LEU A 123 -11.80 -7.35 -7.01
C LEU A 123 -13.25 -7.46 -7.51
N ARG A 124 -13.76 -6.45 -8.23
CA ARG A 124 -15.14 -6.46 -8.76
C ARG A 124 -15.42 -7.54 -9.80
N LYS A 125 -14.39 -8.05 -10.47
CA LYS A 125 -14.52 -9.13 -11.47
C LYS A 125 -14.51 -10.51 -10.84
N GLN A 126 -14.16 -10.61 -9.56
CA GLN A 126 -14.21 -11.86 -8.80
C GLN A 126 -15.62 -12.10 -8.24
N PRO A 127 -16.05 -13.37 -8.09
CA PRO A 127 -17.35 -13.69 -7.50
C PRO A 127 -17.60 -13.03 -6.14
N GLU A 128 -16.59 -12.97 -5.27
CA GLU A 128 -16.61 -12.38 -3.94
C GLU A 128 -16.83 -10.87 -3.96
N GLY A 129 -16.48 -10.22 -5.06
CA GLY A 129 -16.58 -8.78 -5.28
C GLY A 129 -17.76 -8.35 -6.16
N ALA A 130 -18.63 -9.27 -6.59
CA ALA A 130 -19.74 -8.97 -7.50
C ALA A 130 -20.70 -7.88 -6.96
N LYS A 131 -20.81 -7.76 -5.63
CA LYS A 131 -21.66 -6.76 -4.95
C LYS A 131 -20.92 -5.47 -4.57
N LEU A 132 -19.63 -5.35 -4.90
CA LEU A 132 -18.87 -4.14 -4.60
C LEU A 132 -19.37 -2.96 -5.43
N LEU A 133 -19.54 -1.83 -4.74
CA LEU A 133 -19.86 -0.57 -5.39
C LEU A 133 -18.76 -0.19 -6.39
N ARG A 134 -19.15 0.62 -7.38
CA ARG A 134 -18.21 1.13 -8.37
C ARG A 134 -17.13 1.97 -7.68
N TRP A 135 -15.87 1.67 -8.00
CA TRP A 135 -14.72 2.49 -7.59
C TRP A 135 -14.92 3.95 -8.01
N LYS A 136 -14.85 4.85 -7.04
CA LYS A 136 -14.94 6.30 -7.27
C LYS A 136 -13.56 6.88 -7.50
N THR A 137 -12.75 6.90 -6.46
CA THR A 137 -11.38 7.44 -6.46
C THR A 137 -10.69 7.03 -5.16
N VAL A 138 -9.36 7.03 -5.16
CA VAL A 138 -8.60 6.84 -3.92
C VAL A 138 -8.70 8.05 -2.98
N ILE A 139 -8.89 9.25 -3.52
CA ILE A 139 -8.96 10.50 -2.74
C ILE A 139 -10.17 10.52 -1.81
N GLY A 140 -11.28 9.96 -2.28
CA GLY A 140 -12.54 9.87 -1.54
C GLY A 140 -12.72 8.55 -0.79
N LEU A 141 -11.70 7.67 -0.78
CA LEU A 141 -11.77 6.40 -0.07
C LEU A 141 -11.77 6.65 1.44
N THR A 142 -12.75 6.08 2.14
CA THR A 142 -12.83 6.13 3.61
C THR A 142 -12.25 4.86 4.25
N PRO A 143 -11.94 4.87 5.56
CA PRO A 143 -11.54 3.66 6.29
C PRO A 143 -12.56 2.52 6.16
N GLU A 144 -13.85 2.83 6.21
CA GLU A 144 -14.95 1.85 6.14
C GLU A 144 -15.06 1.23 4.73
N GLU A 145 -14.99 2.07 3.69
CA GLU A 145 -14.94 1.59 2.30
C GLU A 145 -13.70 0.73 2.05
N SER A 146 -12.55 1.13 2.60
CA SER A 146 -11.33 0.34 2.53
C SER A 146 -11.48 -0.99 3.24
N ALA A 147 -12.05 -1.04 4.45
CA ALA A 147 -12.26 -2.27 5.20
C ALA A 147 -13.11 -3.28 4.40
N ILE A 148 -14.19 -2.82 3.75
CA ILE A 148 -15.03 -3.66 2.89
C ILE A 148 -14.21 -4.25 1.73
N LEU A 149 -13.41 -3.41 1.06
CA LEU A 149 -12.57 -3.85 -0.06
C LEU A 149 -11.46 -4.82 0.39
N GLN A 150 -10.81 -4.54 1.52
CA GLN A 150 -9.76 -5.40 2.09
C GLN A 150 -10.31 -6.75 2.53
N GLU A 151 -11.55 -6.79 3.04
CA GLU A 151 -12.24 -8.02 3.43
C GLU A 151 -12.58 -8.88 2.20
N VAL A 152 -13.07 -8.28 1.11
CA VAL A 152 -13.23 -9.00 -0.16
C VAL A 152 -11.88 -9.52 -0.67
N ALA A 153 -10.84 -8.70 -0.61
CA ALA A 153 -9.50 -9.07 -1.01
C ALA A 153 -8.95 -10.24 -0.16
N SER A 154 -9.19 -10.25 1.16
CA SER A 154 -8.83 -11.37 2.04
C SER A 154 -9.48 -12.68 1.60
N ARG A 155 -10.79 -12.67 1.30
CA ARG A 155 -11.50 -13.88 0.86
C ARG A 155 -10.95 -14.43 -0.47
N ILE A 156 -10.70 -13.55 -1.43
CA ILE A 156 -10.11 -13.95 -2.72
C ILE A 156 -8.71 -14.52 -2.52
N ALA A 157 -7.88 -13.84 -1.72
CA ALA A 157 -6.51 -14.28 -1.43
C ALA A 157 -6.48 -15.64 -0.72
N ASN A 158 -7.39 -15.87 0.23
CA ASN A 158 -7.56 -17.15 0.90
C ASN A 158 -7.94 -18.27 -0.08
N ARG A 159 -8.88 -18.00 -1.00
CA ARG A 159 -9.25 -18.96 -2.06
C ARG A 159 -8.06 -19.28 -2.98
N GLU A 160 -7.24 -18.28 -3.28
CA GLU A 160 -6.08 -18.40 -4.18
C GLU A 160 -4.81 -18.91 -3.46
N GLY A 161 -4.84 -19.09 -2.13
CA GLY A 161 -3.71 -19.57 -1.35
C GLY A 161 -2.52 -18.60 -1.28
N ILE A 162 -2.78 -17.29 -1.38
CA ILE A 162 -1.78 -16.23 -1.36
C ILE A 162 -2.06 -15.21 -0.26
N ALA A 163 -1.05 -14.45 0.17
CA ALA A 163 -1.29 -13.28 1.02
C ALA A 163 -2.01 -12.18 0.23
N ARG A 164 -2.93 -11.47 0.89
CA ARG A 164 -3.77 -10.42 0.29
C ARG A 164 -2.96 -9.36 -0.46
N VAL A 165 -1.80 -8.97 0.06
CA VAL A 165 -0.92 -7.97 -0.57
C VAL A 165 -0.49 -8.36 -1.99
N HIS A 166 -0.39 -9.66 -2.28
CA HIS A 166 0.04 -10.16 -3.59
C HIS A 166 -1.00 -9.96 -4.68
N LEU A 167 -2.28 -9.77 -4.34
CA LEU A 167 -3.34 -9.47 -5.32
C LEU A 167 -3.02 -8.22 -6.16
N ASP A 168 -2.21 -7.30 -5.64
CA ASP A 168 -1.68 -6.17 -6.41
C ASP A 168 -0.94 -6.64 -7.67
N VAL A 169 -0.05 -7.64 -7.53
CA VAL A 169 0.71 -8.21 -8.64
C VAL A 169 -0.22 -8.86 -9.66
N HIS A 170 -1.21 -9.64 -9.19
CA HIS A 170 -2.16 -10.31 -10.06
C HIS A 170 -3.03 -9.32 -10.84
N TYR A 171 -3.49 -8.24 -10.20
CA TYR A 171 -4.37 -7.29 -10.84
C TYR A 171 -3.62 -6.30 -11.74
N TRP A 172 -2.40 -5.90 -11.40
CA TRP A 172 -1.58 -5.07 -12.29
C TRP A 172 -1.05 -5.81 -13.52
N ASN A 173 -1.05 -7.14 -13.52
CA ASN A 173 -0.62 -7.97 -14.66
C ASN A 173 -1.75 -8.82 -15.25
N GLY A 174 -3.01 -8.55 -14.86
CA GLY A 174 -4.17 -9.32 -15.29
C GLY A 174 -4.69 -8.91 -16.68
N PRO A 175 -5.62 -9.70 -17.27
CA PRO A 175 -6.16 -9.46 -18.63
C PRO A 175 -6.84 -8.11 -18.84
N HIS A 176 -7.13 -7.38 -17.76
CA HIS A 176 -7.80 -6.09 -17.79
C HIS A 176 -6.84 -4.91 -17.92
N VAL A 177 -5.54 -5.16 -17.80
CA VAL A 177 -4.48 -4.19 -18.08
C VAL A 177 -4.12 -4.35 -19.55
N LYS A 178 -4.65 -3.46 -20.41
CA LYS A 178 -4.24 -3.45 -21.83
C LYS A 178 -2.74 -3.19 -21.89
N PRO A 179 -1.96 -3.98 -22.67
CA PRO A 179 -0.58 -3.62 -22.97
C PRO A 179 -0.56 -2.18 -23.50
N ARG A 180 0.32 -1.33 -22.96
CA ARG A 180 0.61 -0.07 -23.63
C ARG A 180 1.28 -0.44 -24.95
N ALA A 181 0.61 -0.11 -26.05
CA ALA A 181 1.18 -0.16 -27.39
C ALA A 181 2.40 0.77 -27.48
#